data_AF-A0A960NYX7-F1
#
_entry.id   AF-A0A960NYX7-F1
#
_cell.length_a   1.000
_cell.length_b   1.000
_cell.length_c   1.000
_cell.angle_alpha   90.00
_cell.angle_beta   90.00
_cell.angle_gamma   90.00
#
_symmetry.space_group_name_H-M   'P 1'
#
loop_
_entity.id
_entity.type
_entity.pdbx_description
1 polymer ?
#
loop_
_entity_poly.entity_id
_entity_poly.type
_entity_poly.pdbx_seq_one_letter_code
_entity_poly.pdbx_strand_id
1 'polypeptide(L)'
;LYKVEVRELGLELGVPRELVFRHPFPGPGLGVRLLCSTGEADRANFDEIVPALAEVAERGPIAVRLLPIRSVGVKADLRSYEHPVLLAGEASWPELRRLAAELPKRVPHVNRCLWWLGEGAPERFRPLAATVTRDRLDLLREADAIVMSALVRHGLYDAIWQCPTVLVPLEVDGRGRELAILRPVHSERAMTATPVELPAPVRDEVAAAIAALPGISGVALDLTTKPPGTIEWE
;
A
#
# COMPACT_ATOMS: atom_id res chain seq x y z
N LEU A 1 -2.42 14.75 28.83
CA LEU A 1 -3.44 14.93 27.79
C LEU A 1 -3.46 13.71 26.88
N TYR A 2 -4.60 13.05 26.73
CA TYR A 2 -4.88 12.04 25.73
C TYR A 2 -5.06 12.68 24.34
N LYS A 3 -5.04 11.88 23.27
CA LYS A 3 -5.10 12.36 21.88
C LYS A 3 -6.31 13.27 21.59
N VAL A 4 -7.45 12.99 22.21
CA VAL A 4 -8.67 13.81 22.05
C VAL A 4 -8.49 15.18 22.73
N GLU A 5 -7.99 15.19 23.96
CA GLU A 5 -7.75 16.42 24.74
C GLU A 5 -6.70 17.33 24.07
N VAL A 6 -5.69 16.76 23.40
CA VAL A 6 -4.72 17.54 22.62
C VAL A 6 -5.39 18.24 21.44
N ARG A 7 -6.37 17.59 20.80
CA ARG A 7 -7.10 18.17 19.67
C ARG A 7 -8.04 19.29 20.11
N GLU A 8 -8.77 19.07 21.20
CA GLU A 8 -9.65 20.08 21.80
C GLU A 8 -8.86 21.33 22.18
N LEU A 9 -7.74 21.15 22.89
CA LEU A 9 -6.84 22.25 23.24
C LEU A 9 -6.32 22.99 21.99
N GLY A 10 -5.97 22.27 20.92
CA GLY A 10 -5.52 22.89 19.67
C GLY A 10 -6.59 23.82 19.07
N LEU A 11 -7.85 23.41 19.09
CA LEU A 11 -8.96 24.23 18.62
C LEU A 11 -9.20 25.45 19.53
N GLU A 12 -9.15 25.27 20.85
CA GLU A 12 -9.28 26.37 21.82
C GLU A 12 -8.18 27.43 21.68
N LEU A 13 -6.97 27.00 21.30
CA LEU A 13 -5.85 27.89 21.00
C LEU A 13 -5.94 28.57 19.62
N GLY A 14 -7.01 28.32 18.86
CA GLY A 14 -7.22 28.91 17.53
C GLY A 14 -6.39 28.27 16.42
N VAL A 15 -5.83 27.07 16.63
CA VAL A 15 -5.15 26.32 15.57
C VAL A 15 -6.20 25.83 14.55
N PRO A 16 -6.00 26.04 13.23
CA PRO A 16 -6.92 25.57 12.21
C PRO A 16 -7.24 24.07 12.32
N ARG A 17 -8.50 23.70 12.13
CA ARG A 17 -8.99 22.32 12.26
C ARG A 17 -8.19 21.37 11.36
N GLU A 18 -7.92 21.79 10.13
CA GLU A 18 -7.16 21.03 9.15
C GLU A 18 -5.72 20.70 9.58
N LEU A 19 -5.15 21.45 10.53
CA LEU A 19 -3.85 21.15 11.13
C LEU A 19 -3.98 20.21 12.33
N VAL A 20 -4.99 20.42 13.17
CA VAL A 20 -5.27 19.61 14.37
C VAL A 20 -5.67 18.17 14.01
N PHE A 21 -6.41 17.99 12.92
CA PHE A 21 -6.97 16.70 12.49
C PHE A 21 -6.16 16.02 11.38
N ARG A 22 -4.95 16.50 11.07
CA ARG A 22 -4.07 15.83 10.10
C ARG A 22 -3.90 14.35 10.44
N HIS A 23 -3.79 13.55 9.39
CA HIS A 23 -3.35 12.16 9.49
C HIS A 23 -2.01 12.09 10.23
N PRO A 24 -1.79 11.04 11.04
CA PRO A 24 -0.49 10.82 11.63
C PRO A 24 0.56 10.67 10.52
N PHE A 25 1.71 11.31 10.71
CA PHE A 25 2.85 11.22 9.82
C PHE A 25 4.04 10.67 10.63
N PRO A 26 4.72 9.62 10.14
CA PRO A 26 5.78 8.96 10.92
C PRO A 26 6.98 9.88 11.09
N GLY A 27 7.73 9.72 12.19
CA GLY A 27 8.93 10.51 12.47
C GLY A 27 9.98 10.49 11.35
N PRO A 28 10.33 9.31 10.79
CA PRO A 28 11.18 9.20 9.60
C PRO A 28 10.56 9.74 8.29
N GLY A 29 9.29 10.13 8.33
CA GLY A 29 8.55 10.69 7.20
C GLY A 29 8.49 9.78 5.98
N LEU A 30 8.82 10.33 4.81
CA LEU A 30 8.78 9.59 3.54
C LEU A 30 9.83 8.48 3.45
N GLY A 31 10.83 8.44 4.34
CA GLY A 31 11.87 7.41 4.33
C GLY A 31 11.35 6.00 4.56
N VAL A 32 10.19 5.84 5.21
CA VAL A 32 9.52 4.54 5.44
C VAL A 32 8.39 4.25 4.43
N ARG A 33 8.30 5.09 3.41
CA ARG A 33 7.34 5.01 2.30
C ARG A 33 8.03 4.97 0.94
N LEU A 34 9.36 4.98 0.92
CA LEU A 34 10.17 4.95 -0.28
C LEU A 34 11.09 3.73 -0.23
N LEU A 35 10.64 2.62 -0.79
CA LEU A 35 11.42 1.40 -0.78
C LEU A 35 12.70 1.60 -1.60
N CYS A 36 13.76 0.95 -1.15
CA CYS A 36 15.05 0.91 -1.84
C CYS A 36 15.35 -0.55 -2.23
N SER A 37 16.09 -0.72 -3.31
CA SER A 37 16.46 -2.04 -3.81
C SER A 37 17.82 -2.00 -4.50
N THR A 38 18.54 -3.11 -4.47
CA THR A 38 19.76 -3.32 -5.27
C THR A 38 19.43 -3.59 -6.74
N GLY A 39 18.15 -3.81 -7.08
CA GLY A 39 17.68 -4.20 -8.41
C GLY A 39 17.69 -5.71 -8.65
N GLU A 40 18.15 -6.49 -7.68
CA GLU A 40 18.07 -7.94 -7.73
C GLU A 40 16.68 -8.42 -7.30
N ALA A 41 16.14 -9.41 -8.01
CA ALA A 41 14.88 -10.04 -7.66
C ALA A 41 15.05 -10.90 -6.41
N ASP A 42 14.36 -10.55 -5.32
CA ASP A 42 14.29 -11.42 -4.15
C ASP A 42 13.35 -12.60 -4.47
N ARG A 43 13.92 -13.80 -4.46
CA ARG A 43 13.22 -15.07 -4.73
C ARG A 43 13.31 -16.04 -3.56
N ALA A 44 13.72 -15.58 -2.38
CA ALA A 44 13.87 -16.49 -1.25
C ALA A 44 12.51 -17.08 -0.84
N ASN A 45 12.47 -18.40 -0.67
CA ASN A 45 11.29 -19.22 -0.38
C ASN A 45 10.27 -19.32 -1.53
N PHE A 46 10.61 -18.94 -2.77
CA PHE A 46 9.69 -19.08 -3.91
C PHE A 46 9.30 -20.54 -4.17
N ASP A 47 10.18 -21.48 -3.89
CA ASP A 47 9.95 -22.93 -3.95
C ASP A 47 8.84 -23.41 -2.99
N GLU A 48 8.67 -22.74 -1.85
CA GLU A 48 7.56 -22.99 -0.91
C GLU A 48 6.30 -22.18 -1.28
N ILE A 49 6.48 -20.92 -1.71
CA ILE A 49 5.38 -19.98 -1.96
C ILE A 49 4.61 -20.36 -3.22
N VAL A 50 5.31 -20.65 -4.32
CA VAL A 50 4.68 -20.84 -5.65
C VAL A 50 3.70 -22.01 -5.66
N PRO A 51 4.03 -23.22 -5.13
CA PRO A 51 3.07 -24.31 -5.06
C PRO A 51 1.85 -23.97 -4.18
N ALA A 52 2.06 -23.38 -3.00
CA ALA A 52 0.97 -23.00 -2.11
C ALA A 52 0.07 -21.91 -2.72
N LEU A 53 0.65 -20.98 -3.50
CA LEU A 53 -0.10 -19.95 -4.20
C LEU A 53 -0.95 -20.53 -5.32
N ALA A 54 -0.45 -21.53 -6.06
CA ALA A 54 -1.20 -22.21 -7.12
C ALA A 54 -2.49 -22.87 -6.57
N GLU A 55 -2.41 -23.52 -5.41
CA GLU A 55 -3.58 -24.11 -4.73
C GLU A 55 -4.66 -23.09 -4.32
N VAL A 56 -4.27 -21.82 -4.15
CA VAL A 56 -5.21 -20.72 -3.83
C VAL A 56 -5.72 -20.05 -5.10
N ALA A 57 -4.87 -19.91 -6.12
CA ALA A 57 -5.14 -19.17 -7.36
C ALA A 57 -6.06 -19.92 -8.34
N GLU A 58 -6.23 -21.24 -8.21
CA GLU A 58 -7.06 -22.07 -9.10
C GLU A 58 -8.59 -21.81 -9.03
N ARG A 59 -9.06 -20.76 -8.35
CA ARG A 59 -10.50 -20.53 -8.10
C ARG A 59 -10.92 -19.08 -8.30
N GLY A 60 -11.04 -18.61 -9.54
CA GLY A 60 -11.79 -17.40 -9.87
C GLY A 60 -11.20 -16.50 -10.98
N PRO A 61 -11.85 -15.37 -11.27
CA PRO A 61 -11.44 -14.41 -12.31
C PRO A 61 -10.23 -13.54 -11.91
N ILE A 62 -9.73 -13.68 -10.68
CA ILE A 62 -8.65 -12.86 -10.12
C ILE A 62 -7.32 -13.60 -10.29
N ALA A 63 -6.43 -13.02 -11.08
CA ALA A 63 -5.05 -13.45 -11.18
C ALA A 63 -4.29 -13.08 -9.90
N VAL A 64 -3.51 -14.01 -9.37
CA VAL A 64 -2.60 -13.77 -8.24
C VAL A 64 -1.16 -13.84 -8.75
N ARG A 65 -0.34 -12.85 -8.40
CA ARG A 65 1.07 -12.73 -8.82
C ARG A 65 1.95 -12.50 -7.60
N LEU A 66 2.99 -13.31 -7.45
CA LEU A 66 4.00 -13.10 -6.42
C LEU A 66 4.97 -11.99 -6.83
N LEU A 67 5.24 -11.03 -5.94
CA LEU A 67 6.15 -9.93 -6.23
C LEU A 67 7.57 -10.24 -5.72
N PRO A 68 8.62 -10.07 -6.54
CA PRO A 68 10.01 -10.38 -6.19
C PRO A 68 10.69 -9.26 -5.36
N ILE A 69 9.96 -8.76 -4.36
CA ILE A 69 10.38 -7.73 -3.41
C ILE A 69 9.97 -8.18 -2.01
N ARG A 70 10.51 -7.52 -0.99
CA ARG A 70 10.09 -7.68 0.40
C ARG A 70 9.34 -6.45 0.87
N SER A 71 8.46 -6.64 1.84
CA SER A 71 7.86 -5.56 2.60
C SER A 71 7.89 -5.90 4.08
N VAL A 72 7.86 -4.90 4.96
CA VAL A 72 7.77 -5.15 6.40
C VAL A 72 6.38 -5.64 6.80
N GLY A 73 6.36 -6.61 7.72
CA GLY A 73 5.18 -7.15 8.40
C GLY A 73 5.46 -7.38 9.88
N VAL A 74 4.47 -7.92 10.58
CA VAL A 74 4.57 -8.32 11.99
C VAL A 74 4.01 -9.73 12.16
N LYS A 75 4.82 -10.60 12.76
CA LYS A 75 4.43 -11.94 13.21
C LYS A 75 4.66 -12.03 14.72
N ALA A 76 3.59 -12.23 15.48
CA ALA A 76 3.59 -12.07 16.93
C ALA A 76 4.16 -10.69 17.31
N ASP A 77 5.28 -10.64 18.02
CA ASP A 77 5.92 -9.41 18.49
C ASP A 77 7.18 -9.02 17.67
N LEU A 78 7.48 -9.75 16.60
CA LEU A 78 8.68 -9.53 15.78
C LEU A 78 8.33 -8.95 14.42
N ARG A 79 9.23 -8.08 13.93
CA ARG A 79 9.21 -7.63 12.53
C ARG A 79 9.62 -8.78 11.63
N SER A 80 8.92 -8.93 10.50
CA SER A 80 9.28 -9.86 9.44
C SER A 80 9.36 -9.12 8.09
N TYR A 81 10.17 -9.64 7.17
CA TYR A 81 10.25 -9.15 5.80
C TYR A 81 9.88 -10.27 4.85
N GLU A 82 8.73 -10.11 4.21
CA GLU A 82 8.06 -11.17 3.45
C GLU A 82 7.52 -10.63 2.13
N HIS A 83 7.10 -11.55 1.26
CA HIS A 83 6.72 -11.20 -0.10
C HIS A 83 5.29 -10.69 -0.17
N PRO A 84 5.05 -9.59 -0.89
CA PRO A 84 3.71 -9.23 -1.33
C PRO A 84 3.21 -10.14 -2.46
N VAL A 85 1.90 -10.31 -2.52
CA VAL A 85 1.19 -10.79 -3.71
C VAL A 85 0.32 -9.67 -4.28
N LEU A 86 0.17 -9.66 -5.60
CA LEU A 86 -0.68 -8.74 -6.34
C LEU A 86 -1.87 -9.51 -6.92
N LEU A 87 -3.06 -9.00 -6.66
CA LEU A 87 -4.34 -9.45 -7.18
C LEU A 87 -4.72 -8.57 -8.36
N ALA A 88 -5.05 -9.16 -9.50
CA ALA A 88 -5.46 -8.43 -10.69
C ALA A 88 -6.69 -9.08 -11.34
N GLY A 89 -7.67 -8.26 -11.70
CA GLY A 89 -8.96 -8.71 -12.22
C GLY A 89 -10.12 -7.98 -11.53
N GLU A 90 -11.30 -8.16 -12.09
CA GLU A 90 -12.54 -7.61 -11.52
C GLU A 90 -12.98 -8.43 -10.31
N ALA A 91 -13.27 -7.74 -9.21
CA ALA A 91 -13.70 -8.33 -7.96
C ALA A 91 -14.47 -7.33 -7.12
N SER A 92 -15.44 -7.82 -6.35
CA SER A 92 -16.07 -7.01 -5.31
C SER A 92 -15.15 -6.82 -4.11
N TRP A 93 -15.33 -5.74 -3.36
CA TRP A 93 -14.56 -5.49 -2.14
C TRP A 93 -14.64 -6.62 -1.11
N PRO A 94 -15.80 -7.26 -0.84
CA PRO A 94 -15.87 -8.43 0.03
C PRO A 94 -14.99 -9.61 -0.44
N GLU A 95 -14.92 -9.86 -1.75
CA GLU A 95 -14.08 -10.92 -2.31
C GLU A 95 -12.59 -10.60 -2.15
N LEU A 96 -12.18 -9.37 -2.46
CA LEU A 96 -10.81 -8.88 -2.27
C LEU A 96 -10.38 -8.99 -0.81
N ARG A 97 -11.26 -8.57 0.12
CA ARG A 97 -10.99 -8.68 1.56
C ARG A 97 -10.88 -10.13 2.04
N ARG A 98 -11.74 -11.02 1.54
CA ARG A 98 -11.66 -12.44 1.88
C ARG A 98 -10.32 -13.02 1.43
N LEU A 99 -9.94 -12.80 0.17
CA LEU A 99 -8.66 -13.27 -0.37
C LEU A 99 -7.47 -12.69 0.39
N ALA A 100 -7.47 -11.38 0.66
CA ALA A 100 -6.41 -10.73 1.40
C ALA A 100 -6.23 -11.27 2.83
N ALA A 101 -7.32 -11.75 3.46
CA ALA A 101 -7.29 -12.35 4.79
C ALA A 101 -6.91 -13.85 4.78
N GLU A 102 -7.13 -14.56 3.68
CA GLU A 102 -6.84 -15.99 3.53
C GLU A 102 -5.43 -16.26 3.02
N LEU A 103 -4.94 -15.48 2.05
CA LEU A 103 -3.67 -15.71 1.37
C LEU A 103 -2.48 -15.80 2.35
N PRO A 104 -2.23 -14.84 3.27
CA PRO A 104 -1.13 -14.94 4.22
C PRO A 104 -1.25 -16.10 5.23
N LYS A 105 -2.43 -16.69 5.39
CA LYS A 105 -2.65 -17.84 6.29
C LYS A 105 -2.35 -19.17 5.60
N ARG A 106 -2.59 -19.23 4.28
CA ARG A 106 -2.45 -20.43 3.46
C ARG A 106 -1.10 -20.50 2.74
N VAL A 107 -0.54 -19.35 2.41
CA VAL A 107 0.71 -19.22 1.66
C VAL A 107 1.78 -18.72 2.64
N PRO A 108 2.79 -19.53 2.98
CA PRO A 108 3.85 -19.10 3.87
C PRO A 108 4.65 -17.95 3.25
N HIS A 109 5.36 -17.18 4.07
CA HIS A 109 6.23 -16.07 3.63
C HIS A 109 5.55 -14.96 2.81
N VAL A 110 4.22 -14.88 2.85
CA VAL A 110 3.43 -13.78 2.27
C VAL A 110 2.86 -12.92 3.37
N ASN A 111 3.10 -11.61 3.31
CA ASN A 111 2.64 -10.66 4.34
C ASN A 111 1.78 -9.52 3.81
N ARG A 112 1.66 -9.37 2.48
CA ARG A 112 0.85 -8.31 1.85
C ARG A 112 0.02 -8.85 0.70
N CYS A 113 -1.17 -8.31 0.56
CA CYS A 113 -2.05 -8.52 -0.59
C CYS A 113 -2.39 -7.16 -1.20
N LEU A 114 -1.92 -6.93 -2.41
CA LEU A 114 -2.16 -5.72 -3.18
C LEU A 114 -3.25 -5.96 -4.22
N TRP A 115 -4.07 -4.96 -4.51
CA TRP A 115 -4.99 -4.97 -5.65
C TRP A 115 -4.48 -4.04 -6.74
N TRP A 116 -4.26 -4.58 -7.93
CA TRP A 116 -3.86 -3.83 -9.11
C TRP A 116 -5.00 -2.94 -9.60
N LEU A 117 -4.72 -1.65 -9.80
CA LEU A 117 -5.69 -0.65 -10.28
C LEU A 117 -5.50 -0.28 -11.75
N GLY A 118 -4.52 -0.88 -12.43
CA GLY A 118 -4.30 -0.67 -13.86
C GLY A 118 -5.13 -1.62 -14.73
N GLU A 119 -5.02 -1.43 -16.04
CA GLU A 119 -5.66 -2.32 -17.01
C GLU A 119 -4.93 -3.67 -17.11
N GLY A 120 -5.71 -4.74 -17.25
CA GLY A 120 -5.20 -6.10 -17.43
C GLY A 120 -4.48 -6.68 -16.20
N ALA A 121 -4.13 -7.95 -16.28
CA ALA A 121 -3.33 -8.60 -15.24
C ALA A 121 -1.84 -8.52 -15.61
N PRO A 122 -1.00 -7.84 -14.81
CA PRO A 122 0.42 -7.74 -15.12
C PRO A 122 1.14 -9.10 -15.01
N GLU A 123 2.16 -9.28 -15.84
CA GLU A 123 2.86 -10.56 -15.96
C GLU A 123 4.33 -10.50 -15.53
N ARG A 124 5.01 -9.40 -15.80
CA ARG A 124 6.45 -9.25 -15.52
C ARG A 124 6.69 -8.17 -14.48
N PHE A 125 7.45 -8.53 -13.45
CA PHE A 125 7.88 -7.64 -12.38
C PHE A 125 9.40 -7.66 -12.28
N ARG A 126 10.02 -6.50 -12.45
CA ARG A 126 11.48 -6.36 -12.41
C ARG A 126 11.87 -5.30 -11.38
N PRO A 127 12.41 -5.71 -10.22
CA PRO A 127 12.98 -4.76 -9.27
C PRO A 127 14.08 -3.95 -9.94
N LEU A 128 14.17 -2.67 -9.59
CA LEU A 128 15.17 -1.75 -10.12
C LEU A 128 16.09 -1.30 -9.00
N ALA A 129 17.36 -1.11 -9.33
CA ALA A 129 18.31 -0.52 -8.41
C ALA A 129 17.88 0.93 -8.11
N ALA A 130 17.61 1.21 -6.85
CA ALA A 130 17.15 2.51 -6.41
C ALA A 130 17.45 2.75 -4.93
N THR A 131 17.93 3.95 -4.62
CA THR A 131 18.16 4.44 -3.26
C THR A 131 17.29 5.67 -3.01
N VAL A 132 17.39 6.26 -1.82
CA VAL A 132 16.75 7.54 -1.54
C VAL A 132 17.44 8.64 -2.34
N THR A 133 16.70 9.26 -3.28
CA THR A 133 17.17 10.40 -4.07
C THR A 133 16.14 11.53 -4.02
N ARG A 134 16.56 12.74 -4.35
CA ARG A 134 15.66 13.91 -4.42
C ARG A 134 14.50 13.65 -5.37
N ASP A 135 14.79 13.22 -6.60
CA ASP A 135 13.77 13.02 -7.64
C ASP A 135 12.72 11.97 -7.24
N ARG A 136 13.14 10.86 -6.60
CA ARG A 136 12.21 9.84 -6.09
C ARG A 136 11.36 10.37 -4.95
N LEU A 137 11.94 11.17 -4.05
CA LEU A 137 11.18 11.82 -2.98
C LEU A 137 10.21 12.86 -3.53
N ASP A 138 10.56 13.59 -4.59
CA ASP A 138 9.69 14.57 -5.23
C ASP A 138 8.51 13.87 -5.92
N LEU A 139 8.76 12.77 -6.65
CA LEU A 139 7.70 11.92 -7.20
C LEU A 139 6.76 11.39 -6.10
N LEU A 140 7.32 10.92 -4.97
CA LEU A 140 6.50 10.43 -3.85
C LEU A 140 5.67 11.56 -3.21
N ARG A 141 6.23 12.77 -3.08
CA ARG A 141 5.48 13.94 -2.57
C ARG A 141 4.32 14.30 -3.49
N GLU A 142 4.54 14.26 -4.80
CA GLU A 142 3.50 14.55 -5.78
C GLU A 142 2.38 13.50 -5.75
N ALA A 143 2.76 12.22 -5.73
CA ALA A 143 1.79 11.13 -5.59
C ALA A 143 0.99 11.24 -4.27
N ASP A 144 1.65 11.50 -3.13
CA ASP A 144 0.98 11.67 -1.84
C ASP A 144 0.05 12.90 -1.83
N ALA A 145 0.47 14.01 -2.44
CA ALA A 145 -0.36 15.21 -2.57
C ALA A 145 -1.63 14.97 -3.38
N ILE A 146 -1.56 14.17 -4.46
CA ILE A 146 -2.74 13.75 -5.24
C ILE A 146 -3.72 12.99 -4.34
N VAL A 147 -3.22 11.99 -3.59
CA VAL A 147 -4.04 11.18 -2.68
C VAL A 147 -4.69 12.07 -1.62
N MET A 148 -3.91 12.86 -0.90
CA MET A 148 -4.41 13.69 0.21
C MET A 148 -5.43 14.71 -0.28
N SER A 149 -5.18 15.33 -1.43
CA SER A 149 -6.10 16.30 -2.01
C SER A 149 -7.41 15.64 -2.45
N ALA A 150 -7.37 14.44 -3.05
CA ALA A 150 -8.58 13.70 -3.40
C ALA A 150 -9.38 13.31 -2.17
N LEU A 151 -8.74 12.80 -1.11
CA LEU A 151 -9.43 12.46 0.13
C LEU A 151 -10.12 13.67 0.78
N VAL A 152 -9.51 14.85 0.74
CA VAL A 152 -10.14 16.09 1.22
C VAL A 152 -11.30 16.51 0.32
N ARG A 153 -11.10 16.58 -1.00
CA ARG A 153 -12.14 16.98 -1.97
C ARG A 153 -13.39 16.10 -1.89
N HIS A 154 -13.21 14.80 -1.67
CA HIS A 154 -14.29 13.81 -1.60
C HIS A 154 -14.81 13.57 -0.18
N GLY A 155 -14.36 14.34 0.82
CA GLY A 155 -14.84 14.23 2.21
C GLY A 155 -14.46 12.92 2.92
N LEU A 156 -13.44 12.21 2.43
CA LEU A 156 -12.95 10.94 2.98
C LEU A 156 -11.79 11.10 3.97
N TYR A 157 -11.17 12.29 4.02
CA TYR A 157 -9.98 12.54 4.84
C TYR A 157 -10.19 12.19 6.32
N ASP A 158 -11.31 12.62 6.91
CA ASP A 158 -11.60 12.37 8.33
C ASP A 158 -12.09 10.93 8.59
N ALA A 159 -12.59 10.22 7.57
CA ALA A 159 -13.09 8.85 7.69
C ALA A 159 -11.96 7.80 7.65
N ILE A 160 -10.87 8.12 6.95
CA ILE A 160 -9.67 7.30 6.87
C ILE A 160 -8.71 7.73 7.97
N TRP A 161 -8.22 6.79 8.77
CA TRP A 161 -7.32 7.12 9.88
C TRP A 161 -5.93 7.53 9.38
N GLN A 162 -5.42 6.84 8.37
CA GLN A 162 -4.19 7.18 7.64
C GLN A 162 -4.24 6.56 6.25
N CYS A 163 -3.63 7.23 5.25
CA CYS A 163 -3.46 6.67 3.91
C CYS A 163 -2.01 6.85 3.42
N PRO A 164 -1.05 6.01 3.84
CA PRO A 164 0.29 6.07 3.28
C PRO A 164 0.28 5.88 1.76
N THR A 165 0.96 6.77 1.05
CA THR A 165 1.36 6.57 -0.34
C THR A 165 2.79 6.04 -0.33
N VAL A 166 3.05 4.95 -1.03
CA VAL A 166 4.36 4.28 -1.03
C VAL A 166 4.88 4.16 -2.46
N LEU A 167 6.17 4.40 -2.67
CA LEU A 167 6.85 4.11 -3.93
C LEU A 167 7.77 2.91 -3.77
N VAL A 168 7.66 1.99 -4.72
CA VAL A 168 8.45 0.76 -4.79
C VAL A 168 9.20 0.72 -6.12
N PRO A 169 10.52 0.53 -6.14
CA PRO A 169 11.32 0.52 -7.38
C PRO A 169 11.11 -0.80 -8.13
N LEU A 170 9.95 -0.93 -8.76
CA LEU A 170 9.46 -2.12 -9.44
C LEU A 170 8.88 -1.72 -10.80
N GLU A 171 9.57 -2.11 -11.85
CA GLU A 171 9.05 -2.02 -13.22
C GLU A 171 8.00 -3.11 -13.43
N VAL A 172 6.88 -2.74 -14.04
CA VAL A 172 5.75 -3.63 -14.34
C VAL A 172 5.55 -3.64 -15.85
N ASP A 173 5.67 -4.82 -16.47
CA ASP A 173 5.51 -5.05 -17.92
C ASP A 173 6.32 -4.11 -18.82
N GLY A 174 7.51 -3.67 -18.36
CA GLY A 174 8.39 -2.76 -19.11
C GLY A 174 7.95 -1.30 -19.08
N ARG A 175 7.02 -0.94 -18.17
CA ARG A 175 6.53 0.43 -17.98
C ARG A 175 7.12 1.05 -16.72
N GLY A 176 7.43 2.35 -16.81
CA GLY A 176 7.84 3.17 -15.68
C GLY A 176 9.02 2.59 -14.91
N ARG A 177 9.14 2.99 -13.66
CA ARG A 177 10.23 2.61 -12.75
C ARG A 177 9.74 2.35 -11.32
N GLU A 178 8.64 2.99 -10.92
CA GLU A 178 8.12 2.95 -9.56
C GLU A 178 6.67 2.48 -9.55
N LEU A 179 6.37 1.42 -8.81
CA LEU A 179 5.00 1.05 -8.47
C LEU A 179 4.54 1.93 -7.30
N ALA A 180 3.43 2.65 -7.49
CA ALA A 180 2.79 3.39 -6.41
C ALA A 180 1.78 2.50 -5.67
N ILE A 181 1.82 2.51 -4.34
CA ILE A 181 0.89 1.76 -3.50
C ILE A 181 0.11 2.73 -2.60
N LEU A 182 -1.21 2.62 -2.65
CA LEU A 182 -2.14 3.33 -1.78
C LEU A 182 -2.48 2.45 -0.59
N ARG A 183 -2.34 2.97 0.63
CA ARG A 183 -2.58 2.22 1.87
C ARG A 183 -3.67 2.85 2.75
N PRO A 184 -4.92 2.96 2.29
CA PRO A 184 -5.98 3.52 3.12
C PRO A 184 -6.33 2.56 4.26
N VAL A 185 -6.19 3.02 5.50
CA VAL A 185 -6.45 2.20 6.70
C VAL A 185 -7.34 2.89 7.71
N HIS A 186 -8.14 2.08 8.39
CA HIS A 186 -8.85 2.45 9.60
C HIS A 186 -8.20 1.76 10.81
N SER A 187 -8.09 2.48 11.92
CA SER A 187 -7.54 1.96 13.16
C SER A 187 -8.05 2.74 14.37
N GLU A 188 -8.46 2.03 15.41
CA GLU A 188 -8.86 2.64 16.69
C GLU A 188 -7.65 2.99 17.57
N ARG A 189 -6.62 2.13 17.59
CA ARG A 189 -5.48 2.21 18.54
C ARG A 189 -4.11 1.95 17.91
N ALA A 190 -3.98 2.00 16.58
CA ALA A 190 -2.78 1.69 15.80
C ALA A 190 -2.19 0.26 15.97
N MET A 191 -2.65 -0.52 16.95
CA MET A 191 -2.24 -1.92 17.17
C MET A 191 -2.76 -2.85 16.07
N THR A 192 -4.01 -2.63 15.65
CA THR A 192 -4.64 -3.30 14.52
C THR A 192 -5.04 -2.28 13.47
N ALA A 193 -5.08 -2.69 12.20
CA ALA A 193 -5.55 -1.83 11.12
C ALA A 193 -6.27 -2.68 10.07
N THR A 194 -7.36 -2.16 9.54
CA THR A 194 -8.10 -2.77 8.43
C THR A 194 -8.02 -1.87 7.20
N PRO A 195 -7.90 -2.45 5.99
CA PRO A 195 -7.95 -1.66 4.76
C PRO A 195 -9.31 -0.98 4.62
N VAL A 196 -9.33 0.20 4.01
CA VAL A 196 -10.56 0.93 3.69
C VAL A 196 -10.83 0.84 2.19
N GLU A 197 -12.09 0.57 1.83
CA GLU A 197 -12.53 0.65 0.44
C GLU A 197 -12.56 2.11 0.01
N LEU A 198 -11.84 2.44 -1.06
CA LEU A 198 -12.02 3.71 -1.73
C LEU A 198 -13.21 3.60 -2.68
N PRO A 199 -14.20 4.50 -2.62
CA PRO A 199 -15.29 4.53 -3.59
C PRO A 199 -14.73 4.58 -5.01
N ALA A 200 -15.33 3.83 -5.95
CA ALA A 200 -14.82 3.70 -7.31
C ALA A 200 -14.46 5.03 -7.98
N PRO A 201 -15.30 6.09 -7.93
CA PRO A 201 -14.93 7.38 -8.54
C PRO A 201 -13.64 7.99 -7.97
N VAL A 202 -13.43 7.88 -6.64
CA VAL A 202 -12.22 8.41 -5.98
C VAL A 202 -11.01 7.55 -6.30
N ARG A 203 -11.17 6.22 -6.23
CA ARG A 203 -10.12 5.26 -6.54
C ARG A 203 -9.61 5.44 -7.97
N ASP A 204 -10.53 5.53 -8.93
CA ASP A 204 -10.20 5.60 -10.35
C ASP A 204 -9.59 6.97 -10.70
N GLU A 205 -10.09 8.07 -10.11
CA GLU A 205 -9.47 9.40 -10.22
C GLU A 205 -8.02 9.40 -9.71
N VAL A 206 -7.79 8.89 -8.50
CA VAL A 206 -6.46 8.87 -7.88
C VAL A 206 -5.52 7.95 -8.65
N ALA A 207 -5.97 6.77 -9.04
CA ALA A 207 -5.17 5.83 -9.81
C ALA A 207 -4.76 6.41 -11.16
N ALA A 208 -5.69 7.04 -11.90
CA ALA A 208 -5.40 7.68 -13.18
C ALA A 208 -4.43 8.86 -13.03
N ALA A 209 -4.62 9.71 -12.02
CA ALA A 209 -3.76 10.86 -11.78
C ALA A 209 -2.33 10.46 -11.41
N ILE A 210 -2.16 9.44 -10.56
CA ILE A 210 -0.83 8.92 -10.19
C ILE A 210 -0.19 8.19 -11.38
N ALA A 211 -0.95 7.37 -12.13
CA ALA A 211 -0.43 6.67 -13.29
C ALA A 211 0.08 7.61 -14.40
N ALA A 212 -0.44 8.84 -14.46
CA ALA A 212 0.00 9.87 -15.38
C ALA A 212 1.34 10.54 -14.98
N LEU A 213 1.81 10.34 -13.74
CA LEU A 213 3.09 10.91 -13.30
C LEU A 213 4.27 10.22 -14.02
N PRO A 214 5.27 10.99 -14.50
CA PRO A 214 6.44 10.43 -15.16
C PRO A 214 7.18 9.44 -14.26
N GLY A 215 7.39 8.22 -14.75
CA GLY A 215 8.14 7.19 -14.04
C GLY A 215 7.30 6.23 -13.20
N ILE A 216 5.98 6.41 -13.09
CA ILE A 216 5.10 5.42 -12.47
C ILE A 216 4.92 4.22 -13.40
N SER A 217 5.13 3.00 -12.88
CA SER A 217 4.91 1.73 -13.59
C SER A 217 3.48 1.22 -13.44
N GLY A 218 2.81 1.65 -12.37
CA GLY A 218 1.43 1.31 -12.07
C GLY A 218 1.00 1.78 -10.69
N VAL A 219 -0.26 1.50 -10.36
CA VAL A 219 -0.85 1.84 -9.07
C VAL A 219 -1.53 0.60 -8.49
N ALA A 220 -1.33 0.36 -7.20
CA ALA A 220 -1.98 -0.69 -6.46
C ALA A 220 -2.57 -0.18 -5.14
N LEU A 221 -3.58 -0.88 -4.61
CA LEU A 221 -4.18 -0.61 -3.30
C LEU A 221 -3.87 -1.77 -2.35
N ASP A 222 -3.32 -1.49 -1.18
CA ASP A 222 -2.96 -2.51 -0.19
C ASP A 222 -4.16 -2.90 0.69
N LEU A 223 -4.58 -4.16 0.54
CA LEU A 223 -5.73 -4.80 1.17
C LEU A 223 -5.39 -5.48 2.50
N THR A 224 -4.15 -5.41 2.94
CA THR A 224 -3.66 -6.23 4.06
C THR A 224 -4.21 -5.70 5.38
N THR A 225 -4.50 -6.56 6.36
CA THR A 225 -4.72 -6.12 7.74
C THR A 225 -3.38 -6.00 8.48
N LYS A 226 -3.36 -5.25 9.58
CA LYS A 226 -2.30 -5.35 10.59
C LYS A 226 -2.85 -6.15 11.79
N PRO A 227 -2.30 -7.33 12.11
CA PRO A 227 -1.35 -8.15 11.34
C PRO A 227 -1.99 -8.81 10.10
N PRO A 228 -1.23 -9.40 9.14
CA PRO A 228 0.22 -9.64 9.15
C PRO A 228 1.08 -8.50 8.61
N GLY A 229 0.47 -7.53 7.91
CA GLY A 229 1.17 -6.33 7.46
C GLY A 229 1.35 -5.33 8.59
N THR A 230 1.90 -4.18 8.25
CA THR A 230 1.90 -2.98 9.09
C THR A 230 1.18 -1.84 8.36
N ILE A 231 1.20 -0.63 8.93
CA ILE A 231 0.61 0.54 8.25
C ILE A 231 1.58 1.07 7.19
N GLU A 232 2.84 1.30 7.56
CA GLU A 232 3.89 1.69 6.61
C GLU A 232 4.46 0.45 5.87
N TRP A 233 5.37 0.65 4.92
CA TRP A 233 5.94 -0.45 4.10
C TRP A 233 7.46 -0.65 4.30
N GLU A 234 8.15 0.43 4.73
CA GLU A 234 9.60 0.60 4.96
C GLU A 234 10.50 0.29 3.75
#